data_AF-A0AA45Z754-F1
#
_entry.id   AF-A0AA45Z754-F1
#
_cell.length_a   1.000
_cell.length_b   1.000
_cell.length_c   1.000
_cell.angle_alpha   90.00
_cell.angle_beta   90.00
_cell.angle_gamma   90.00
#
_symmetry.space_group_name_H-M   'P 1'
#
loop_
_entity.id
_entity.type
_entity.pdbx_description
1 polymer ?
#
loop_
_entity_poly.entity_id
_entity_poly.type
_entity_poly.pdbx_seq_one_letter_code
_entity_poly.pdbx_strand_id
1 'polypeptide(L)'
;MVVLKVGKGALRLSVFTRYRKNYLDWVEKTQGPAARAAAEVRISAGHPMHHLIPDEIAQTHPLIRTALERLKGYTIDRGSNILDMHPGLNVEGQLIHSGSHPIYSRFVRAQLEAAWKDLSKKGSSSWTPKVIEETLLKVENELRRAIESGSLKEPVIKVIQEQRDGRVLTGKKLALLELSSHGESHTT
;
A
#
# COMPACT_ATOMS: atom_id res chain seq x y z
N MET A 1 2.47 -16.59 -6.50
CA MET A 1 1.95 -16.35 -7.86
C MET A 1 0.71 -17.21 -8.03
N VAL A 2 -0.50 -16.65 -7.88
CA VAL A 2 -1.73 -17.40 -8.16
C VAL A 2 -2.10 -17.10 -9.60
N VAL A 3 -1.72 -18.01 -10.49
CA VAL A 3 -2.19 -18.02 -11.88
C VAL A 3 -3.49 -18.82 -11.89
N LEU A 4 -4.60 -18.21 -12.30
CA LEU A 4 -5.79 -18.94 -12.71
C LEU A 4 -5.90 -18.83 -14.23
N LYS A 5 -5.52 -19.91 -14.91
CA LYS A 5 -5.87 -20.29 -16.29
C LYS A 5 -7.07 -21.25 -16.15
N VAL A 6 -8.17 -21.28 -16.91
CA VAL A 6 -8.58 -20.74 -18.22
C VAL A 6 -10.12 -20.67 -18.25
N GLY A 7 -10.68 -19.67 -18.94
CA GLY A 7 -12.04 -19.72 -19.49
C GLY A 7 -12.19 -18.61 -20.54
N LYS A 8 -12.63 -18.94 -21.77
CA LYS A 8 -12.71 -18.06 -22.95
C LYS A 8 -13.71 -16.91 -22.79
N GLY A 9 -13.38 -15.96 -21.93
CA GLY A 9 -14.05 -14.66 -21.83
C GLY A 9 -12.97 -13.62 -21.60
N ALA A 10 -13.18 -12.41 -22.12
CA ALA A 10 -12.27 -11.29 -21.91
C ALA A 10 -11.77 -11.25 -20.45
N LEU A 11 -10.46 -11.12 -20.27
CA LEU A 11 -9.81 -10.89 -18.98
C LEU A 11 -10.29 -9.54 -18.45
N ARG A 12 -11.52 -9.49 -17.93
CA ARG A 12 -11.91 -8.40 -17.04
C ARG A 12 -11.07 -8.61 -15.80
N LEU A 13 -10.08 -7.72 -15.58
CA LEU A 13 -9.52 -7.48 -14.26
C LEU A 13 -10.72 -7.39 -13.30
N SER A 14 -10.93 -8.46 -12.54
CA SER A 14 -12.05 -8.53 -11.63
C SER A 14 -11.94 -7.34 -10.70
N VAL A 15 -12.99 -6.53 -10.67
CA VAL A 15 -13.24 -5.43 -9.74
C VAL A 15 -13.14 -5.92 -8.27
N PHE A 16 -12.96 -7.23 -8.04
CA PHE A 16 -12.77 -7.90 -6.75
C PHE A 16 -11.37 -8.53 -6.61
N THR A 17 -10.30 -7.75 -6.68
CA THR A 17 -9.01 -8.23 -6.16
C THR A 17 -9.09 -8.36 -4.64
N ARG A 18 -8.52 -9.43 -4.08
CA ARG A 18 -8.57 -9.76 -2.63
C ARG A 18 -8.22 -8.56 -1.74
N TYR A 19 -7.23 -7.77 -2.13
CA TYR A 19 -6.79 -6.59 -1.39
C TYR A 19 -7.86 -5.47 -1.39
N ARG A 20 -8.58 -5.23 -2.51
CA ARG A 20 -9.66 -4.23 -2.55
C ARG A 20 -10.79 -4.56 -1.59
N LYS A 21 -11.23 -5.83 -1.56
CA LYS A 21 -12.24 -6.29 -0.60
C LYS A 21 -11.74 -6.08 0.83
N ASN A 22 -10.53 -6.56 1.13
CA ASN A 22 -9.94 -6.44 2.47
C ASN A 22 -9.84 -4.98 2.94
N TYR A 23 -9.50 -4.05 2.04
CA TYR A 23 -9.48 -2.62 2.34
C TYR A 23 -10.88 -2.09 2.61
N LEU A 24 -11.87 -2.35 1.74
CA LEU A 24 -13.24 -1.87 1.92
C LEU A 24 -13.87 -2.40 3.22
N ASP A 25 -13.69 -3.68 3.51
CA ASP A 25 -14.14 -4.29 4.77
C ASP A 25 -13.47 -3.62 5.99
N TRP A 26 -12.18 -3.31 5.88
CA TRP A 26 -11.44 -2.62 6.94
C TRP A 26 -11.91 -1.17 7.13
N VAL A 27 -12.15 -0.43 6.05
CA VAL A 27 -12.71 0.93 6.10
C VAL A 27 -14.08 0.89 6.75
N GLU A 28 -14.96 -0.03 6.36
CA GLU A 28 -16.28 -0.17 6.98
C GLU A 28 -16.16 -0.45 8.47
N LYS A 29 -15.31 -1.41 8.84
CA LYS A 29 -15.08 -1.78 10.25
C LYS A 29 -14.56 -0.62 11.10
N THR A 30 -13.75 0.27 10.53
CA THR A 30 -13.04 1.32 11.27
C THR A 30 -13.68 2.71 11.18
N GLN A 31 -14.39 2.99 10.09
CA GLN A 31 -14.91 4.31 9.74
C GLN A 31 -16.38 4.29 9.31
N GLY A 32 -16.99 3.11 9.19
CA GLY A 32 -18.41 2.91 8.93
C GLY A 32 -18.80 2.82 7.43
N PRO A 33 -20.08 2.49 7.15
CA PRO A 33 -20.55 2.21 5.79
C PRO A 33 -20.42 3.40 4.82
N ALA A 34 -20.57 4.63 5.30
CA ALA A 34 -20.45 5.83 4.47
C ALA A 34 -19.01 6.01 3.95
N ALA A 35 -18.01 5.77 4.79
CA ALA A 35 -16.60 5.81 4.40
C ALA A 35 -16.26 4.71 3.39
N ARG A 36 -16.81 3.49 3.60
CA ARG A 36 -16.69 2.40 2.63
C ARG A 36 -17.25 2.78 1.28
N ALA A 37 -18.45 3.37 1.22
CA ALA A 37 -19.07 3.80 -0.03
C ALA A 37 -18.23 4.87 -0.75
N ALA A 38 -17.71 5.86 -0.01
CA ALA A 38 -16.84 6.88 -0.58
C ALA A 38 -15.52 6.29 -1.13
N ALA A 39 -14.91 5.34 -0.41
CA ALA A 39 -13.73 4.62 -0.88
C ALA A 39 -14.03 3.77 -2.12
N GLU A 40 -15.17 3.09 -2.16
CA GLU A 40 -15.60 2.30 -3.29
C GLU A 40 -15.77 3.15 -4.56
N VAL A 41 -16.33 4.36 -4.45
CA VAL A 41 -16.42 5.31 -5.56
C VAL A 41 -15.04 5.70 -6.07
N ARG A 42 -14.11 6.09 -5.17
CA ARG A 42 -12.73 6.45 -5.55
C ARG A 42 -12.01 5.32 -6.27
N ILE A 43 -12.05 4.11 -5.71
CA ILE A 43 -11.36 2.95 -6.28
C ILE A 43 -12.00 2.54 -7.62
N SER A 44 -13.34 2.63 -7.75
CA SER A 44 -14.04 2.43 -9.02
C SER A 44 -13.67 3.48 -10.08
N ALA A 45 -13.30 4.68 -9.67
CA ALA A 45 -12.80 5.73 -10.55
C ALA A 45 -11.32 5.56 -10.94
N GLY A 46 -10.68 4.44 -10.57
CA GLY A 46 -9.30 4.13 -10.94
C GLY A 46 -8.24 4.65 -9.96
N HIS A 47 -8.63 5.03 -8.73
CA HIS A 47 -7.66 5.37 -7.70
C HIS A 47 -6.74 4.16 -7.40
N PRO A 48 -5.41 4.32 -7.49
CA PRO A 48 -4.51 3.22 -7.21
C PRO A 48 -4.55 2.86 -5.72
N MET A 49 -4.44 1.56 -5.45
CA MET A 49 -4.26 1.03 -4.10
C MET A 49 -2.81 0.60 -3.93
N HIS A 50 -2.22 0.97 -2.80
CA HIS A 50 -0.82 0.67 -2.49
C HIS A 50 -0.71 -0.03 -1.15
N HIS A 51 0.23 -0.97 -1.03
CA HIS A 51 0.62 -1.46 0.28
C HIS A 51 1.46 -0.40 1.01
N LEU A 52 1.14 -0.15 2.28
CA LEU A 52 1.95 0.67 3.18
C LEU A 52 3.31 0.01 3.43
N ILE A 53 3.31 -1.32 3.59
CA ILE A 53 4.51 -2.15 3.65
C ILE A 53 4.73 -2.76 2.26
N PRO A 54 5.74 -2.32 1.49
CA PRO A 54 6.06 -2.86 0.18
C PRO A 54 6.29 -4.38 0.19
N ASP A 55 5.88 -5.06 -0.87
CA ASP A 55 6.05 -6.51 -1.04
C ASP A 55 7.51 -6.96 -0.83
N GLU A 56 8.48 -6.23 -1.37
CA GLU A 56 9.91 -6.55 -1.24
C GLU A 56 10.39 -6.57 0.23
N ILE A 57 9.81 -5.71 1.07
CA ILE A 57 10.13 -5.67 2.50
C ILE A 57 9.36 -6.77 3.21
N ALA A 58 8.09 -6.94 2.87
CA ALA A 58 7.23 -7.95 3.47
C ALA A 58 7.77 -9.38 3.26
N GLN A 59 8.43 -9.63 2.13
CA GLN A 59 9.08 -10.91 1.82
C GLN A 59 10.28 -11.22 2.72
N THR A 60 10.99 -10.19 3.21
CA THR A 60 12.30 -10.35 3.86
C THR A 60 12.32 -9.99 5.34
N HIS A 61 11.39 -9.16 5.82
CA HIS A 61 11.47 -8.60 7.18
C HIS A 61 11.05 -9.61 8.27
N PRO A 62 11.85 -9.82 9.34
CA PRO A 62 11.59 -10.83 10.39
C PRO A 62 10.24 -10.70 11.09
N LEU A 63 9.81 -9.47 11.40
CA LEU A 63 8.50 -9.22 12.01
C LEU A 63 7.33 -9.70 11.12
N ILE A 64 7.45 -9.50 9.80
CA ILE A 64 6.41 -9.91 8.84
C ILE A 64 6.41 -11.42 8.65
N ARG A 65 7.60 -12.03 8.55
CA ARG A 65 7.76 -13.49 8.51
C ARG A 65 7.15 -14.15 9.75
N THR A 66 7.47 -13.62 10.94
CA THR A 66 6.90 -14.07 12.21
C THR A 66 5.37 -13.96 12.22
N ALA A 67 4.81 -12.89 11.66
CA ALA A 67 3.36 -12.74 11.55
C ALA A 67 2.72 -13.73 10.56
N LEU A 68 3.33 -13.95 9.40
CA LEU A 68 2.87 -14.96 8.43
C LEU A 68 2.86 -16.38 9.02
N GLU A 69 3.81 -16.69 9.90
CA GLU A 69 3.91 -18.00 10.54
C GLU A 69 2.94 -18.16 11.73
N ARG A 70 2.76 -17.12 12.54
CA ARG A 70 2.10 -17.23 13.85
C ARG A 70 0.68 -16.67 13.92
N LEU A 71 0.29 -15.81 12.97
CA LEU A 71 -1.05 -15.22 12.95
C LEU A 71 -1.95 -15.97 11.98
N LYS A 72 -2.98 -16.63 12.50
CA LYS A 72 -3.96 -17.35 11.70
C LYS A 72 -4.66 -16.39 10.71
N GLY A 73 -4.52 -16.66 9.42
CA GLY A 73 -5.17 -15.88 8.36
C GLY A 73 -4.49 -14.54 8.04
N TYR A 74 -3.32 -14.26 8.62
CA TYR A 74 -2.58 -13.04 8.26
C TYR A 74 -2.08 -13.10 6.82
N THR A 75 -2.22 -11.97 6.14
CA THR A 75 -1.67 -11.71 4.81
C THR A 75 -1.26 -10.25 4.75
N ILE A 76 -0.26 -9.96 3.92
CA ILE A 76 0.19 -8.60 3.62
C ILE A 76 -0.91 -7.81 2.88
N ASP A 77 -1.86 -8.51 2.26
CA ASP A 77 -3.05 -7.93 1.62
C ASP A 77 -4.16 -7.54 2.62
N ARG A 78 -3.89 -7.53 3.93
CA ARG A 78 -4.87 -7.11 4.93
C ARG A 78 -5.22 -5.63 4.75
N GLY A 79 -6.48 -5.27 5.00
CA GLY A 79 -6.98 -3.92 4.74
C GLY A 79 -6.19 -2.80 5.42
N SER A 80 -5.70 -3.04 6.64
CA SER A 80 -4.91 -2.07 7.38
C SER A 80 -3.55 -1.74 6.75
N ASN A 81 -3.00 -2.65 5.93
CA ASN A 81 -1.77 -2.45 5.16
C ASN A 81 -2.05 -1.80 3.79
N ILE A 82 -3.29 -1.42 3.46
CA ILE A 82 -3.63 -0.86 2.16
C ILE A 82 -3.99 0.61 2.28
N LEU A 83 -3.45 1.41 1.36
CA LEU A 83 -3.72 2.83 1.22
C LEU A 83 -4.41 3.09 -0.13
N ASP A 84 -5.57 3.74 -0.10
CA ASP A 84 -6.22 4.29 -1.28
C ASP A 84 -5.69 5.71 -1.51
N MET A 85 -4.71 5.85 -2.39
CA MET A 85 -4.16 7.16 -2.68
C MET A 85 -4.97 7.88 -3.76
N HIS A 86 -4.90 9.21 -3.77
CA HIS A 86 -5.31 9.96 -4.96
C HIS A 86 -4.41 9.55 -6.13
N PRO A 87 -4.97 9.35 -7.33
CA PRO A 87 -4.18 9.04 -8.50
C PRO A 87 -3.20 10.16 -8.76
N GLY A 88 -1.92 9.80 -8.93
CA GLY A 88 -0.98 10.71 -9.57
C GLY A 88 -1.27 10.69 -11.07
N LEU A 89 -1.56 11.86 -11.65
CA LEU A 89 -1.62 12.03 -13.10
C LEU A 89 -0.21 12.38 -13.60
N ASN A 90 0.22 11.81 -14.73
CA ASN A 90 1.41 12.29 -15.43
C ASN A 90 1.08 13.56 -16.24
N VAL A 91 2.10 14.15 -16.85
CA VAL A 91 2.00 15.29 -17.77
C VAL A 91 0.94 15.13 -18.87
N GLU A 92 0.62 13.91 -19.29
CA GLU A 92 -0.37 13.62 -20.34
C GLU A 92 -1.79 13.43 -19.79
N GLY A 93 -1.98 13.43 -18.47
CA GLY A 93 -3.24 13.15 -17.80
C GLY A 93 -3.53 11.66 -17.63
N GLN A 94 -2.51 10.80 -17.79
CA GLN A 94 -2.61 9.36 -17.58
C GLN A 94 -2.40 9.01 -16.12
N LEU A 95 -3.11 7.98 -15.65
CA LEU A 95 -2.90 7.39 -14.34
C LEU A 95 -1.51 6.76 -14.24
N ILE A 96 -0.69 7.23 -13.31
CA ILE A 96 0.61 6.63 -13.06
C ILE A 96 0.44 5.48 -12.05
N HIS A 97 0.52 4.24 -12.55
CA HIS A 97 0.73 3.10 -11.66
C HIS A 97 2.14 3.17 -11.10
N SER A 98 2.26 3.35 -9.79
CA SER A 98 3.56 3.69 -9.20
C SER A 98 4.03 2.61 -8.20
N GLY A 99 5.19 2.03 -8.42
CA GLY A 99 5.79 1.07 -7.48
C GLY A 99 6.35 1.76 -6.23
N SER A 100 6.66 0.99 -5.18
CA SER A 100 7.35 1.54 -4.00
C SER A 100 8.73 2.07 -4.39
N HIS A 101 9.05 3.31 -4.01
CA HIS A 101 10.35 3.91 -4.29
C HIS A 101 11.39 3.44 -3.27
N PRO A 102 12.66 3.22 -3.66
CA PRO A 102 13.70 2.69 -2.76
C PRO A 102 13.86 3.48 -1.45
N ILE A 103 13.60 4.79 -1.50
CA ILE A 103 13.71 5.67 -0.32
C ILE A 103 12.53 5.45 0.63
N TYR A 104 11.31 5.31 0.10
CA TYR A 104 10.16 4.92 0.91
C TYR A 104 10.37 3.53 1.50
N SER A 105 10.90 2.59 0.72
CA SER A 105 11.24 1.26 1.20
C SER A 105 12.26 1.29 2.35
N ARG A 106 13.30 2.13 2.28
CA ARG A 106 14.23 2.32 3.40
C ARG A 106 13.54 2.87 4.65
N PHE A 107 12.63 3.84 4.49
CA PHE A 107 11.85 4.39 5.60
C PHE A 107 10.98 3.32 6.26
N VAL A 108 10.21 2.55 5.47
CA VAL A 108 9.38 1.46 5.98
C VAL A 108 10.22 0.40 6.68
N ARG A 109 11.37 0.03 6.11
CA ARG A 109 12.31 -0.91 6.75
C ARG A 109 12.75 -0.40 8.11
N ALA A 110 13.15 0.88 8.23
CA ALA A 110 13.56 1.45 9.50
C ALA A 110 12.45 1.40 10.58
N GLN A 111 11.20 1.68 10.20
CA GLN A 111 10.06 1.58 11.12
C GLN A 111 9.83 0.14 11.60
N LEU A 112 9.91 -0.83 10.68
CA LEU A 112 9.76 -2.24 11.02
C LEU A 112 10.93 -2.77 11.88
N GLU A 113 12.17 -2.33 11.63
CA GLU A 113 13.33 -2.70 12.44
C GLU A 113 13.24 -2.13 13.86
N ALA A 114 12.76 -0.89 14.00
CA ALA A 114 12.50 -0.29 15.31
C ALA A 114 11.45 -1.10 16.10
N ALA A 115 10.33 -1.43 15.45
CA ALA A 115 9.28 -2.25 16.04
C ALA A 115 9.78 -3.66 16.41
N TRP A 116 10.59 -4.27 15.55
CA TRP A 116 11.20 -5.57 15.80
C TRP A 116 12.16 -5.56 16.97
N LYS A 117 13.01 -4.53 17.06
CA LYS A 117 13.93 -4.33 18.18
C LYS A 117 13.16 -4.19 19.50
N ASP A 118 12.09 -3.41 19.52
CA ASP A 118 11.27 -3.22 20.72
C ASP A 118 10.50 -4.48 21.12
N LEU A 119 9.99 -5.24 20.15
CA LEU A 119 9.39 -6.55 20.39
C LEU A 119 10.42 -7.54 20.94
N SER A 120 11.64 -7.52 20.41
CA SER A 120 12.73 -8.43 20.80
C SER A 120 13.25 -8.16 22.21
N LYS A 121 13.26 -6.90 22.68
CA LYS A 121 13.62 -6.56 24.07
C LYS A 121 12.74 -7.26 25.11
N LYS A 122 11.50 -7.59 24.77
CA LYS A 122 10.56 -8.29 25.66
C LYS A 122 10.79 -9.81 25.72
N GLY A 123 11.63 -10.35 24.83
CA GLY A 123 11.92 -11.78 24.71
C GLY A 123 10.87 -12.55 23.93
N SER A 124 11.29 -13.64 23.26
CA SER A 124 10.42 -14.43 22.37
C SER A 124 9.27 -15.13 23.07
N SER A 125 9.38 -15.39 24.37
CA SER A 125 8.32 -15.95 25.21
C SER A 125 7.11 -15.02 25.35
N SER A 126 7.26 -13.71 25.15
CA SER A 126 6.18 -12.75 25.22
C SER A 126 5.46 -12.53 23.87
N TRP A 127 5.92 -13.18 22.80
CA TRP A 127 5.42 -12.97 21.43
C TRP A 127 4.13 -13.75 21.17
N THR A 128 3.08 -13.40 21.91
CA THR A 128 1.73 -13.93 21.62
C THR A 128 1.23 -13.41 20.28
N PRO A 129 0.30 -14.12 19.60
CA PRO A 129 -0.32 -13.64 18.36
C PRO A 129 -0.86 -12.21 18.48
N LYS A 130 -1.51 -11.89 19.60
CA LYS A 130 -2.03 -10.55 19.87
C LYS A 130 -0.93 -9.50 19.88
N VAL A 131 0.20 -9.76 20.55
CA VAL A 131 1.32 -8.81 20.62
C VAL A 131 1.96 -8.59 19.25
N ILE A 132 2.10 -9.65 18.43
CA ILE A 132 2.63 -9.54 17.06
C ILE A 132 1.67 -8.71 16.19
N GLU A 133 0.37 -8.98 16.27
CA GLU A 133 -0.65 -8.22 15.53
C GLU A 133 -0.67 -6.75 15.94
N GLU A 134 -0.68 -6.45 17.23
CA GLU A 134 -0.67 -5.06 17.74
C GLU A 134 0.60 -4.31 17.31
N THR A 135 1.75 -5.00 17.30
CA THR A 135 3.03 -4.42 16.84
C THR A 135 2.94 -4.04 15.36
N LEU A 136 2.40 -4.92 14.51
CA LEU A 136 2.22 -4.62 13.09
C LEU A 136 1.21 -3.52 12.84
N LEU A 137 0.05 -3.56 13.50
CA LEU A 137 -0.97 -2.51 13.40
C LEU A 137 -0.42 -1.15 13.80
N LYS A 138 0.44 -1.09 14.82
CA LYS A 138 1.11 0.15 15.21
C LYS A 138 1.98 0.68 14.07
N VAL A 139 2.81 -0.16 13.45
CA VAL A 139 3.64 0.24 12.30
C VAL A 139 2.77 0.72 11.14
N GLU A 140 1.75 -0.05 10.74
CA GLU A 140 0.83 0.33 9.66
C GLU A 140 0.16 1.69 9.92
N ASN A 141 -0.30 1.94 11.15
CA ASN A 141 -0.90 3.21 11.54
C ASN A 141 0.10 4.37 11.56
N GLU A 142 1.35 4.14 11.96
CA GLU A 142 2.41 5.16 11.90
C GLU A 142 2.78 5.51 10.46
N LEU A 143 2.90 4.51 9.58
CA LEU A 143 3.14 4.72 8.15
C LEU A 143 2.01 5.53 7.52
N ARG A 144 0.75 5.13 7.78
CA ARG A 144 -0.43 5.86 7.29
C ARG A 144 -0.45 7.30 7.78
N ARG A 145 -0.25 7.52 9.08
CA ARG A 145 -0.19 8.88 9.64
C ARG A 145 0.95 9.70 9.07
N ALA A 146 2.13 9.11 8.83
CA ALA A 146 3.25 9.84 8.24
C ALA A 146 2.91 10.38 6.85
N ILE A 147 2.17 9.60 6.07
CA ILE A 147 1.69 9.97 4.73
C ILE A 147 0.58 11.03 4.84
N GLU A 148 -0.47 10.78 5.62
CA GLU A 148 -1.64 11.66 5.73
C GLU A 148 -1.32 13.01 6.38
N SER A 149 -0.39 13.06 7.32
CA SER A 149 0.07 14.30 7.96
C SER A 149 1.02 15.13 7.08
N GLY A 150 1.52 14.56 5.98
CA GLY A 150 2.56 15.21 5.17
C GLY A 150 3.90 15.40 5.88
N SER A 151 4.16 14.62 6.94
CA SER A 151 5.42 14.70 7.72
C SER A 151 6.61 14.05 7.00
N LEU A 152 6.34 13.20 6.00
CA LEU A 152 7.37 12.68 5.11
C LEU A 152 8.00 13.84 4.33
N LYS A 153 9.33 13.93 4.39
CA LYS A 153 10.11 14.95 3.68
C LYS A 153 10.61 14.42 2.33
N GLU A 154 11.10 15.32 1.49
CA GLU A 154 11.93 14.92 0.36
C GLU A 154 13.12 14.06 0.85
N PRO A 155 13.55 13.06 0.08
CA PRO A 155 13.03 12.61 -1.21
C PRO A 155 11.95 11.50 -1.11
N VAL A 156 11.32 11.31 0.07
CA VAL A 156 10.20 10.36 0.26
C VAL A 156 8.89 10.92 -0.27
N ILE A 157 8.73 12.24 -0.22
CA ILE A 157 7.73 12.97 -1.00
C ILE A 157 8.47 13.58 -2.19
N LYS A 158 8.00 13.35 -3.42
CA LYS A 158 8.43 14.11 -4.59
C LYS A 158 7.52 15.33 -4.72
N VAL A 159 8.13 16.51 -4.80
CA VAL A 159 7.46 17.69 -5.34
C VAL A 159 7.45 17.53 -6.85
N ILE A 160 6.27 17.41 -7.42
CA ILE A 160 6.08 17.43 -8.87
C ILE A 160 5.98 18.91 -9.25
N GLN A 161 6.94 19.39 -10.03
CA GLN A 161 6.87 20.67 -10.73
C GLN A 161 6.83 20.36 -12.22
N GLU A 162 5.64 20.43 -12.80
CA GLU A 162 5.44 20.14 -14.22
C GLU A 162 4.82 21.34 -14.91
N GLN A 163 5.32 21.69 -16.10
CA GLN A 163 4.80 22.79 -16.90
C GLN A 163 4.02 22.24 -18.08
N ARG A 164 2.74 22.60 -18.19
CA ARG A 164 1.86 22.24 -19.32
C ARG A 164 1.07 23.46 -19.77
N ASP A 165 1.08 23.75 -21.06
CA ASP A 165 0.39 24.90 -21.67
C ASP A 165 0.68 26.24 -20.96
N GLY A 166 1.93 26.44 -20.53
CA GLY A 166 2.36 27.62 -19.79
C GLY A 166 1.97 27.68 -18.31
N ARG A 167 1.27 26.66 -17.78
CA ARG A 167 0.91 26.55 -16.35
C ARG A 167 1.86 25.60 -15.62
N VAL A 168 2.40 26.04 -14.48
CA VAL A 168 3.20 25.20 -13.59
C VAL A 168 2.28 24.56 -12.56
N LEU A 169 2.11 23.24 -12.64
CA LEU A 169 1.46 22.45 -11.60
C LEU A 169 2.50 22.09 -10.55
N THR A 170 2.26 22.54 -9.32
CA THR A 170 3.07 22.15 -8.16
C THR A 170 2.24 21.25 -7.25
N GLY A 171 2.68 20.01 -7.05
CA GLY A 171 2.00 19.04 -6.20
C GLY A 171 2.97 18.20 -5.37
N LYS A 172 2.47 17.52 -4.34
CA LYS A 172 3.25 16.55 -3.54
C LYS A 172 2.70 15.15 -3.80
N LYS A 173 3.57 14.20 -4.12
CA LYS A 173 3.26 12.77 -4.25
C LYS A 173 4.24 11.99 -3.39
N LEU A 174 3.85 10.83 -2.85
CA LEU A 174 4.86 9.88 -2.38
C LEU A 174 5.84 9.65 -3.53
N ALA A 175 7.13 9.69 -3.24
CA ALA A 175 8.13 9.20 -4.15
C ALA A 175 7.75 7.76 -4.41
N LEU A 176 7.21 7.53 -5.58
CA LEU A 176 6.82 6.25 -6.11
C LEU A 176 7.55 6.13 -7.43
N LEU A 177 7.99 4.93 -7.76
CA LEU A 177 8.60 4.67 -9.05
C LEU A 177 7.51 4.74 -10.11
N GLU A 178 7.57 5.69 -11.03
CA GLU A 178 6.68 5.70 -12.19
C GLU A 178 7.05 4.50 -13.05
N LEU A 179 6.19 3.49 -13.06
CA LEU A 179 6.32 2.43 -14.03
C LEU A 179 5.62 2.94 -15.29
N SER A 180 6.24 2.70 -16.45
CA SER A 180 5.56 2.89 -17.73
C SER A 180 4.19 2.24 -17.63
N SER A 181 3.14 2.97 -18.00
CA SER A 181 1.81 2.38 -18.12
C SER A 181 1.97 1.17 -19.02
N HIS A 182 1.87 -0.02 -18.44
CA HIS A 182 1.67 -1.20 -19.26
C HIS A 182 0.29 -0.96 -19.84
N GLY A 183 0.22 -0.37 -21.03
CA GLY A 183 -0.94 -0.54 -21.88
C GLY A 183 -1.21 -2.03 -21.84
N GLU A 184 -2.40 -2.42 -21.38
CA GLU A 184 -2.77 -3.81 -21.14
C GLU A 184 -2.33 -4.65 -22.33
N SER A 185 -1.16 -5.25 -22.22
CA SER A 185 -0.51 -5.91 -23.34
C SER A 185 -1.10 -7.31 -23.35
N HIS A 186 -2.30 -7.37 -23.94
CA HIS A 186 -2.80 -8.57 -24.57
C HIS A 186 -2.01 -8.79 -25.86
N THR A 187 -0.72 -9.11 -25.76
CA THR A 187 -0.02 -9.81 -26.83
C THR A 187 0.14 -11.27 -26.42
N THR A 188 -0.66 -12.07 -27.11
CA THR A 188 -0.64 -13.53 -27.26
C THR A 188 0.74 -14.10 -27.53
#